data_AF-A0A437QDE1-F1
#
_entry.id   AF-A0A437QDE1-F1
#
_cell.length_a   1.000
_cell.length_b   1.000
_cell.length_c   1.000
_cell.angle_alpha   90.00
_cell.angle_beta   90.00
_cell.angle_gamma   90.00
#
_symmetry.space_group_name_H-M   'P 1'
#
loop_
_entity.id
_entity.type
_entity.pdbx_description
1 polymer ?
#
loop_
_entity_poly.entity_id
_entity_poly.type
_entity_poly.pdbx_seq_one_letter_code
_entity_poly.pdbx_strand_id
1 'polypeptide(L)'
;MSLNAALRLMAGTVIVASLALAVYVNFNWLLLTAFVGFNLLQSAFTGWCPAITAFQKMGLKQEPKPDQGMSVNQGVHIIAGAIILATSGAVFLEFAPFQLLIVTGIVGLSLVQSAFSGWCPAITIARLMGFKPAN
;
A
#
# COMPACT_ATOMS: atom_id res chain seq x y z
N MET A 1 -8.01 -4.02 15.61
CA MET A 1 -7.30 -3.76 14.34
C MET A 1 -6.70 -2.38 14.40
N SER A 2 -5.39 -2.21 14.12
CA SER A 2 -4.78 -0.87 14.12
C SER A 2 -5.20 -0.08 12.88
N LEU A 3 -5.10 1.25 12.94
CA LEU A 3 -5.39 2.08 11.77
C LEU A 3 -4.51 1.72 10.57
N ASN A 4 -3.23 1.42 10.78
CA ASN A 4 -2.32 1.03 9.69
C ASN A 4 -2.68 -0.34 9.10
N ALA A 5 -3.18 -1.28 9.91
CA ALA A 5 -3.69 -2.55 9.40
C ALA A 5 -4.94 -2.35 8.54
N ALA A 6 -5.85 -1.44 8.95
CA ALA A 6 -7.02 -1.07 8.16
C ALA A 6 -6.68 -0.39 6.84
N LEU A 7 -5.70 0.51 6.85
CA LEU A 7 -5.17 1.11 5.62
C LEU A 7 -4.61 0.07 4.66
N ARG A 8 -3.79 -0.86 5.16
CA ARG A 8 -3.20 -1.93 4.33
C ARG A 8 -4.27 -2.86 3.77
N LEU A 9 -5.28 -3.22 4.56
CA LEU A 9 -6.40 -4.04 4.10
C LEU A 9 -7.18 -3.34 2.98
N MET A 10 -7.58 -2.09 3.22
CA MET A 10 -8.36 -1.32 2.26
C MET A 10 -7.57 -1.07 0.98
N ALA A 11 -6.32 -0.62 1.09
CA ALA A 11 -5.50 -0.38 -0.09
C ALA A 11 -5.28 -1.68 -0.89
N GLY A 12 -4.91 -2.78 -0.22
CA GLY A 12 -4.69 -4.07 -0.89
C GLY A 12 -5.94 -4.60 -1.59
N THR A 13 -7.11 -4.51 -0.95
CA THR A 13 -8.37 -4.96 -1.55
C THR A 13 -8.75 -4.12 -2.77
N VAL A 14 -8.65 -2.79 -2.68
CA VAL A 14 -8.95 -1.90 -3.81
C VAL A 14 -7.97 -2.14 -4.96
N ILE A 15 -6.68 -2.34 -4.69
CA ILE A 15 -5.68 -2.62 -5.73
C ILE A 15 -5.98 -3.93 -6.44
N VAL A 16 -6.23 -5.03 -5.71
CA VAL A 16 -6.51 -6.34 -6.30
C VAL A 16 -7.82 -6.30 -7.11
N ALA A 17 -8.85 -5.65 -6.58
CA ALA A 17 -10.11 -5.46 -7.30
C ALA A 17 -9.92 -4.62 -8.57
N SER A 18 -9.20 -3.50 -8.49
CA SER A 18 -8.91 -2.63 -9.64
C SER A 18 -8.09 -3.35 -10.70
N LEU A 19 -7.12 -4.16 -10.29
CA LEU A 19 -6.33 -5.00 -11.19
C LEU A 19 -7.20 -6.03 -11.93
N ALA A 20 -8.10 -6.70 -11.21
CA ALA A 20 -9.04 -7.65 -11.81
C ALA A 20 -9.95 -6.95 -12.83
N LEU A 21 -10.50 -5.78 -12.48
CA LEU A 21 -11.29 -4.96 -13.40
C LEU A 21 -10.47 -4.45 -14.59
N ALA A 22 -9.17 -4.18 -14.41
CA ALA A 22 -8.29 -3.81 -15.51
C ALA A 22 -8.13 -4.94 -16.54
N VAL A 23 -8.12 -6.20 -16.08
CA VAL A 23 -8.00 -7.39 -16.93
C VAL A 23 -9.33 -7.76 -17.59
N TYR A 24 -10.44 -7.73 -16.84
CA TYR A 24 -11.73 -8.25 -17.29
C TYR A 24 -12.67 -7.21 -17.91
N VAL A 25 -12.51 -5.92 -17.59
CA VAL A 25 -13.46 -4.87 -17.99
C VAL A 25 -12.78 -3.83 -18.87
N ASN A 26 -11.82 -3.07 -18.32
CA ASN A 26 -11.15 -2.00 -19.05
C ASN A 26 -9.81 -1.62 -18.41
N PHE A 27 -8.76 -1.48 -19.21
CA PHE A 27 -7.42 -1.14 -18.75
C PHE A 27 -7.32 0.18 -17.95
N ASN A 28 -8.25 1.13 -18.15
CA ASN A 28 -8.30 2.40 -17.42
C ASN A 28 -8.45 2.24 -15.90
N TRP A 29 -8.89 1.07 -15.40
CA TRP A 29 -8.93 0.77 -13.97
C TRP A 29 -7.53 0.78 -13.31
N LEU A 30 -6.44 0.71 -14.08
CA LEU A 30 -5.08 0.92 -13.56
C LEU A 30 -4.85 2.33 -13.01
N LEU A 31 -5.59 3.34 -13.48
CA LEU A 31 -5.53 4.69 -12.90
C LEU A 31 -5.99 4.69 -11.44
N LEU A 32 -6.98 3.85 -11.09
CA LEU A 32 -7.42 3.69 -9.70
C LEU A 32 -6.32 3.01 -8.87
N THR A 33 -5.68 1.97 -9.41
CA THR A 33 -4.51 1.32 -8.78
C THR A 33 -3.37 2.31 -8.54
N ALA A 34 -3.04 3.13 -9.53
CA ALA A 34 -2.02 4.17 -9.41
C ALA A 34 -2.41 5.23 -8.37
N PHE A 35 -3.67 5.66 -8.35
CA PHE A 35 -4.18 6.61 -7.36
C PHE A 35 -4.04 6.07 -5.93
N VAL A 36 -4.42 4.82 -5.68
CA VAL A 36 -4.25 4.19 -4.36
C VAL A 36 -2.76 4.06 -4.00
N GLY A 37 -1.92 3.67 -4.95
CA GLY A 37 -0.46 3.62 -4.77
C GLY A 37 0.15 4.98 -4.40
N PHE A 38 -0.33 6.06 -5.02
CA PHE A 38 0.05 7.43 -4.70
C PHE A 38 -0.38 7.83 -3.30
N ASN A 39 -1.61 7.51 -2.89
CA ASN A 39 -2.09 7.80 -1.54
C ASN A 39 -1.31 7.02 -0.47
N LEU A 40 -0.90 5.78 -0.75
CA LEU A 40 -0.01 5.03 0.13
C LEU A 40 1.32 5.76 0.31
N LEU A 41 1.96 6.13 -0.81
CA LEU A 41 3.23 6.84 -0.79
C LEU A 41 3.13 8.18 -0.04
N GLN A 42 2.09 8.98 -0.35
CA GLN A 42 1.83 10.27 0.27
C GLN A 42 1.56 10.14 1.78
N SER A 43 0.80 9.12 2.19
CA SER A 43 0.55 8.85 3.62
C SER A 43 1.83 8.53 4.40
N ALA A 44 2.83 7.93 3.75
CA ALA A 44 4.06 7.53 4.40
C ALA A 44 4.98 8.72 4.71
N PHE A 45 5.00 9.73 3.85
CA PHE A 45 5.79 10.95 4.04
C PHE A 45 5.06 12.00 4.87
N THR A 46 3.79 12.24 4.58
CA THR A 46 3.02 13.33 5.21
C THR A 46 2.28 12.88 6.47
N GLY A 47 2.08 11.57 6.67
CA GLY A 47 1.26 11.04 7.76
C GLY A 47 -0.25 11.30 7.58
N TRP A 48 -0.68 11.80 6.42
CA TRP A 48 -2.07 12.10 6.14
C TRP A 48 -2.50 11.48 4.81
N CYS A 49 -3.72 10.94 4.76
CA CYS A 49 -4.43 10.63 3.52
C CYS A 49 -5.94 10.58 3.81
N PRO A 50 -6.81 10.66 2.80
CA PRO A 50 -8.27 10.64 3.00
C PRO A 50 -8.74 9.40 3.78
N ALA A 51 -8.11 8.25 3.52
CA ALA A 51 -8.42 6.99 4.19
C ALA A 51 -8.10 7.01 5.70
N ILE A 52 -7.00 7.66 6.12
CA ILE A 52 -6.68 7.85 7.54
C ILE A 52 -7.81 8.59 8.23
N THR A 53 -8.26 9.69 7.63
CA THR A 53 -9.31 10.54 8.20
C THR A 53 -10.63 9.78 8.30
N ALA A 54 -10.97 8.98 7.28
CA ALA A 54 -12.14 8.11 7.32
C ALA A 54 -12.06 7.08 8.46
N PHE A 55 -10.93 6.39 8.61
CA PHE A 55 -10.76 5.39 9.67
C PHE A 55 -10.69 5.98 11.08
N GLN A 56 -10.14 7.18 11.23
CA GLN A 56 -10.19 7.91 12.51
C GLN A 56 -11.63 8.26 12.91
N LYS A 57 -12.46 8.67 11.95
CA LYS A 57 -13.91 8.90 12.18
C LYS A 57 -14.65 7.61 12.56
N MET A 58 -14.19 6.45 12.08
CA MET A 58 -14.70 5.13 12.49
C MET A 58 -14.16 4.65 13.85
N GLY A 59 -13.36 5.46 14.56
CA GLY A 59 -12.85 5.16 15.90
C GLY A 59 -11.55 4.36 15.93
N LEU A 60 -10.89 4.14 14.79
CA LEU A 60 -9.57 3.48 14.78
C LEU A 60 -8.47 4.44 15.20
N LYS A 61 -7.61 3.98 16.12
CA LYS A 61 -6.49 4.75 16.65
C LYS A 61 -5.22 4.53 15.83
N GLN A 62 -4.48 5.61 15.58
CA GLN A 62 -3.12 5.52 15.04
C GLN A 62 -2.17 4.95 16.09
N GLU A 63 -1.22 4.15 15.63
CA GLU A 63 -0.08 3.73 16.45
C GLU A 63 0.84 4.94 16.71
N PRO A 64 1.40 5.07 17.91
CA PRO A 64 2.36 6.12 18.21
C PRO A 64 3.59 6.01 17.29
N LYS A 65 4.14 7.16 16.88
CA LYS A 65 5.37 7.19 16.08
C LYS A 65 6.60 6.91 16.97
N PRO A 66 7.64 6.25 16.45
CA PRO A 66 8.89 6.11 17.18
C PRO A 66 9.53 7.49 17.43
N ASP A 67 10.21 7.60 18.57
CA ASP A 67 10.97 8.75 19.08
C ASP A 67 12.09 9.21 18.14
N GLN A 68 12.73 8.28 17.42
CA GLN A 68 13.71 8.59 16.39
C GLN A 68 13.61 7.62 15.21
N GLY A 69 13.38 8.18 14.01
CA GLY A 69 13.39 7.45 12.74
C GLY A 69 11.99 7.31 12.13
N MET A 70 11.90 6.45 11.11
CA MET A 70 10.63 6.14 10.43
C MET A 70 10.02 4.85 10.99
N SER A 71 8.69 4.81 11.08
CA SER A 71 7.99 3.61 11.53
C SER A 71 7.99 2.51 10.47
N VAL A 72 7.96 1.25 10.89
CA VAL A 72 7.84 0.09 9.98
C VAL A 72 6.62 0.21 9.07
N ASN A 73 5.50 0.71 9.57
CA ASN A 73 4.28 0.91 8.77
C ASN A 73 4.46 1.98 7.67
N GLN A 74 5.20 3.06 7.96
CA GLN A 74 5.59 4.03 6.93
C GLN A 74 6.49 3.38 5.88
N GLY A 75 7.48 2.57 6.30
CA GLY A 75 8.34 1.82 5.38
C GLY A 75 7.54 0.92 4.44
N VAL A 76 6.56 0.17 4.96
CA VAL A 76 5.67 -0.68 4.15
C VAL A 76 4.90 0.15 3.12
N HIS A 77 4.36 1.30 3.49
CA HIS A 77 3.60 2.16 2.59
C HIS A 77 4.50 2.78 1.49
N ILE A 78 5.76 3.11 1.79
CA ILE A 78 6.74 3.59 0.80
C ILE A 78 7.05 2.49 -0.19
N ILE A 79 7.45 1.30 0.31
CA ILE A 79 7.84 0.17 -0.55
C ILE A 79 6.66 -0.22 -1.45
N ALA A 80 5.49 -0.45 -0.86
CA ALA A 80 4.32 -0.85 -1.62
C ALA A 80 3.88 0.24 -2.60
N GLY A 81 3.73 1.49 -2.14
CA GLY A 81 3.30 2.61 -2.97
C GLY A 81 4.24 2.86 -4.15
N ALA A 82 5.56 2.82 -3.94
CA ALA A 82 6.55 2.98 -5.00
C ALA A 82 6.50 1.84 -6.01
N ILE A 83 6.43 0.59 -5.56
CA ILE A 83 6.35 -0.57 -6.47
C ILE A 83 5.05 -0.51 -7.29
N ILE A 84 3.91 -0.24 -6.65
CA ILE A 84 2.61 -0.16 -7.33
C ILE A 84 2.61 0.95 -8.37
N LEU A 85 3.10 2.15 -8.02
CA LEU A 85 3.18 3.27 -8.96
C LEU A 85 4.12 3.01 -10.13
N ALA A 86 5.32 2.47 -9.85
CA ALA A 86 6.28 2.16 -10.89
C ALA A 86 5.75 1.09 -11.86
N THR A 87 5.17 0.01 -11.33
CA THR A 87 4.65 -1.10 -12.14
C THR A 87 3.41 -0.70 -12.94
N SER A 88 2.40 -0.12 -12.29
CA SER A 88 1.16 0.29 -12.98
C SER A 88 1.41 1.43 -13.97
N GLY A 89 2.24 2.41 -13.61
CA GLY A 89 2.60 3.52 -14.50
C GLY A 89 3.40 3.07 -15.72
N ALA A 90 4.38 2.18 -15.54
CA ALA A 90 5.16 1.64 -16.66
C ALA A 90 4.29 0.85 -17.64
N VAL A 91 3.32 0.07 -17.13
CA VAL A 91 2.39 -0.69 -17.98
C VAL A 91 1.36 0.25 -18.63
N PHE A 92 0.86 1.26 -17.91
CA PHE A 92 -0.11 2.22 -18.44
C PHE A 92 0.47 3.09 -19.56
N LEU A 93 1.74 3.46 -19.47
CA LEU A 93 2.47 4.22 -20.50
C LEU A 93 3.07 3.35 -21.60
N GLU A 94 2.69 2.06 -21.67
CA GLU A 94 3.17 1.09 -22.66
C GLU A 94 4.71 0.89 -22.70
N PHE A 95 5.43 1.33 -21.66
CA PHE A 95 6.88 1.14 -21.52
C PHE A 95 7.26 -0.27 -21.06
N ALA A 96 6.29 -1.05 -20.53
CA ALA A 96 6.52 -2.36 -19.96
C ALA A 96 5.42 -3.35 -20.36
N PRO A 97 5.74 -4.66 -20.40
CA PRO A 97 4.75 -5.69 -20.75
C PRO A 97 3.70 -5.85 -19.65
N PHE A 98 2.49 -6.25 -20.05
CA PHE A 98 1.34 -6.45 -19.17
C PHE A 98 1.62 -7.38 -17.98
N GLN A 99 2.50 -8.37 -18.17
CA GLN A 99 2.93 -9.34 -17.16
C GLN A 99 3.53 -8.66 -15.91
N LEU A 100 4.04 -7.43 -16.02
CA LEU A 100 4.57 -6.69 -14.88
C LEU A 100 3.47 -6.40 -13.82
N LEU A 101 2.19 -6.39 -14.20
CA LEU A 101 1.06 -6.25 -13.28
C LEU A 101 0.92 -7.42 -12.30
N ILE A 102 1.54 -8.58 -12.58
CA ILE A 102 1.61 -9.68 -11.62
C ILE A 102 2.30 -9.22 -10.33
N VAL A 103 3.34 -8.37 -10.44
CA VAL A 103 4.02 -7.80 -9.27
C VAL A 103 3.05 -6.93 -8.47
N THR A 104 2.27 -6.08 -9.14
CA THR A 104 1.24 -5.25 -8.50
C THR A 104 0.19 -6.12 -7.79
N GLY A 105 -0.23 -7.22 -8.40
CA GLY A 105 -1.14 -8.20 -7.80
C GLY A 105 -0.55 -8.88 -6.56
N ILE A 106 0.70 -9.33 -6.62
CA ILE A 106 1.40 -9.95 -5.48
C ILE A 106 1.53 -8.95 -4.33
N VAL A 107 1.92 -7.71 -4.60
CA VAL A 107 2.03 -6.66 -3.58
C VAL A 107 0.66 -6.36 -2.98
N GLY A 108 -0.39 -6.23 -3.80
CA GLY A 108 -1.76 -6.02 -3.35
C GLY A 108 -2.27 -7.13 -2.43
N LEU A 109 -2.10 -8.39 -2.83
CA LEU A 109 -2.45 -9.56 -2.00
C LEU A 109 -1.63 -9.62 -0.71
N SER A 110 -0.34 -9.29 -0.78
CA SER A 110 0.55 -9.25 0.38
C SER A 110 0.11 -8.17 1.39
N LEU A 111 -0.41 -7.03 0.92
CA LEU A 111 -0.99 -6.00 1.80
C LEU A 111 -2.25 -6.50 2.52
N VAL A 112 -3.16 -7.19 1.80
CA VAL A 112 -4.36 -7.79 2.38
C VAL A 112 -3.99 -8.83 3.44
N GLN A 113 -3.10 -9.76 3.10
CA GLN A 113 -2.63 -10.77 4.04
C GLN A 113 -2.01 -10.13 5.29
N SER A 114 -1.19 -9.09 5.11
CA SER A 114 -0.50 -8.41 6.21
C SER A 114 -1.44 -7.79 7.25
N ALA A 115 -2.67 -7.46 6.86
CA ALA A 115 -3.66 -6.88 7.75
C ALA A 115 -4.25 -7.92 8.73
N PHE A 116 -4.26 -9.20 8.33
CA PHE A 116 -4.77 -10.31 9.16
C PHE A 116 -3.64 -11.05 9.87
N SER A 117 -2.56 -11.38 9.17
CA SER A 117 -1.45 -12.16 9.72
C SER A 117 -0.47 -11.32 10.55
N GLY A 118 -0.49 -9.98 10.37
CA GLY A 118 0.54 -9.10 10.93
C GLY A 118 1.93 -9.27 10.30
N TRP A 119 2.08 -10.16 9.32
CA TRP A 119 3.36 -10.48 8.67
C TRP A 119 3.25 -10.36 7.14
N CYS A 120 4.19 -9.62 6.55
CA CYS A 120 4.36 -9.49 5.11
C CYS A 120 5.84 -9.22 4.81
N PRO A 121 6.39 -9.67 3.66
CA PRO A 121 7.78 -9.43 3.30
C PRO A 121 8.22 -7.97 3.43
N ALA A 122 7.32 -7.02 3.11
CA ALA A 122 7.59 -5.59 3.25
C ALA A 122 7.90 -5.15 4.70
N ILE A 123 7.31 -5.80 5.71
CA ILE A 123 7.57 -5.51 7.13
C ILE A 123 8.99 -5.96 7.49
N THR A 124 9.40 -7.14 7.03
CA THR A 124 10.76 -7.65 7.25
C THR A 124 11.79 -6.77 6.55
N ILE A 125 11.52 -6.40 5.29
CA ILE A 125 12.40 -5.52 4.50
C ILE A 125 12.51 -4.15 5.16
N ALA A 126 11.40 -3.57 5.64
CA ALA A 126 11.42 -2.31 6.38
C ALA A 126 12.27 -2.44 7.68
N ARG A 127 12.12 -3.52 8.46
CA ARG A 127 12.96 -3.72 9.65
C ARG A 127 14.45 -3.85 9.28
N LEU A 128 14.77 -4.53 8.18
CA LEU A 128 16.14 -4.65 7.68
C LEU A 128 16.73 -3.30 7.22
N MET A 129 15.91 -2.41 6.67
CA MET A 129 16.31 -1.04 6.32
C MET A 129 16.39 -0.10 7.54
N GLY A 130 16.24 -0.62 8.76
CA GLY A 130 16.40 0.16 10.00
C GLY A 130 15.13 0.88 10.47
N PHE A 131 13.96 0.58 9.90
CA PHE A 131 12.70 1.14 10.38
C PHE A 131 12.32 0.53 11.74
N LYS A 132 11.91 1.37 12.69
CA LYS A 132 11.58 0.94 14.05
C LYS A 132 10.09 0.62 14.20
N PRO A 133 9.72 -0.44 14.95
CA PRO A 133 8.32 -0.66 15.32
C PRO A 133 7.80 0.49 16.19
N ALA A 134 6.48 0.71 16.19
CA ALA A 134 5.85 1.61 17.15
C ALA A 134 5.97 0.99 18.56
N ASN A 135 6.43 1.78 19.54
CA ASN A 135 6.55 1.37 20.95
C ASN A 135 5.20 1.46 21.67
#